data_AF-A0A1I3KRQ9-F1
#
_entry.id   AF-A0A1I3KRQ9-F1
#
_cell.length_a   1.000
_cell.length_b   1.000
_cell.length_c   1.000
_cell.angle_alpha   90.00
_cell.angle_beta   90.00
_cell.angle_gamma   90.00
#
_symmetry.space_group_name_H-M   'P 1'
#
loop_
_entity.id
_entity.type
_entity.pdbx_description
1 polymer ?
#
loop_
_entity_poly.entity_id
_entity_poly.type
_entity_poly.pdbx_seq_one_letter_code
_entity_poly.pdbx_strand_id
1 'polypeptide(L)'
;MHPVDGRPPQFYHITNPKDFNGTYIPRAQISFIKKLAQKDYDLKLIKILQAQVRALDKLIDISLSKPDSELKIEQLYSRMISTRQKLIVPVTLTDAQYTEEWQNVSWQGRSFPDEAPGFTTVRGERVRSKSEIIIADTLNRLYIPYRYEYPLELKGGQIFHRSHSTAHSILDNSSR
;
A
#
# COMPACT_ATOMS: atom_id res chain seq x y z
N MET A 1 -2.68 14.23 40.12
CA MET A 1 -2.20 14.27 41.51
C MET A 1 -3.17 15.14 42.31
N HIS A 2 -4.08 14.53 43.06
CA HIS A 2 -4.90 15.22 44.05
C HIS A 2 -4.20 15.08 45.41
N PRO A 3 -4.14 16.13 46.24
CA PRO A 3 -3.51 16.05 47.55
C PRO A 3 -4.40 15.27 48.52
N VAL A 4 -3.79 14.36 49.28
CA VAL A 4 -4.46 13.46 50.23
C VAL A 4 -4.82 14.16 51.55
N ASP A 5 -4.21 15.31 51.89
CA ASP A 5 -4.33 15.92 53.23
C ASP A 5 -4.60 17.44 53.25
N GLY A 6 -5.15 18.03 52.17
CA GLY A 6 -5.50 19.47 52.13
C GLY A 6 -4.31 20.46 52.14
N ARG A 7 -3.08 19.97 52.30
CA ARG A 7 -1.86 20.78 52.15
C ARG A 7 -1.48 20.94 50.68
N PRO A 8 -1.02 22.13 50.26
CA PRO A 8 -0.57 22.33 48.88
C PRO A 8 0.66 21.45 48.59
N PRO A 9 0.78 20.89 47.38
CA PRO A 9 1.92 20.07 47.00
C PRO A 9 3.21 20.88 47.08
N GLN A 10 4.27 20.26 47.61
CA GLN A 10 5.62 20.80 47.65
C GLN A 10 6.46 20.17 46.54
N PHE A 11 7.33 20.95 45.92
CA PHE A 11 8.16 20.51 44.79
C PHE A 11 9.63 20.61 45.16
N TYR A 12 10.40 19.60 44.79
CA TYR A 12 11.83 19.51 45.02
C TYR A 12 12.54 19.24 43.70
N HIS A 13 13.67 19.91 43.46
CA HIS A 13 14.52 19.70 42.30
C HIS A 13 15.68 18.79 42.68
N ILE A 14 15.77 17.63 42.04
CA ILE A 14 16.89 16.69 42.21
C ILE A 14 17.80 16.84 40.99
N THR A 15 19.03 17.31 41.22
CA THR A 15 20.03 17.50 40.16
C THR A 15 21.06 16.39 40.11
N ASN A 16 21.28 15.68 41.21
CA ASN A 16 22.18 14.55 41.31
C ASN A 16 21.36 13.25 41.46
N PRO A 17 21.57 12.23 40.60
CA PRO A 17 20.87 10.94 40.72
C PRO A 17 21.05 10.22 42.05
N LYS A 18 22.08 10.56 42.84
CA LYS A 18 22.35 10.00 44.19
C LYS A 18 21.70 10.80 45.33
N ASP A 19 21.09 11.94 45.04
CA ASP A 19 20.40 12.75 46.04
C ASP A 19 18.91 12.37 46.08
N PHE A 20 18.45 11.94 47.24
CA PHE A 20 17.07 11.53 47.47
C PHE A 20 16.22 12.64 48.12
N ASN A 21 16.84 13.70 48.61
CA ASN A 21 16.16 14.78 49.34
C ASN A 21 15.88 15.98 48.44
N GLY A 22 16.77 16.29 47.49
CA GLY A 22 16.60 17.38 46.53
C GLY A 22 16.52 18.77 47.17
N THR A 23 16.45 19.79 46.33
CA THR A 23 16.33 21.19 46.77
C THR A 23 14.90 21.68 46.62
N TYR A 24 14.29 22.15 47.70
CA TYR A 24 12.93 22.70 47.67
C TYR A 24 12.82 23.87 46.67
N ILE A 25 11.77 23.84 45.84
CA ILE A 25 11.46 24.90 44.87
C ILE A 25 10.30 25.74 45.42
N PRO A 26 10.51 27.04 45.70
CA PRO A 26 9.45 27.92 46.16
C PRO A 26 8.31 28.06 45.15
N ARG A 27 7.08 28.22 45.65
CA ARG A 27 5.87 28.37 44.81
C ARG A 27 5.93 29.56 43.85
N ALA A 28 6.68 30.61 44.17
CA ALA A 28 6.92 31.75 43.29
C ALA A 28 7.59 31.34 41.96
N GLN A 29 8.33 30.22 41.94
CA GLN A 29 9.00 29.67 40.77
C GLN A 29 8.12 28.64 40.02
N ILE A 30 6.79 28.80 40.04
CA ILE A 30 5.85 27.88 39.38
C ILE A 30 6.13 27.70 37.88
N SER A 31 6.65 28.73 37.20
CA SER A 31 7.06 28.66 35.80
C SER A 31 8.22 27.67 35.60
N PHE A 32 9.18 27.64 36.53
CA PHE A 32 10.28 26.67 36.52
C PHE A 32 9.79 25.24 36.81
N ILE A 33 8.88 25.08 37.79
CA ILE A 33 8.25 23.79 38.11
C ILE A 33 7.53 23.22 36.88
N LYS A 34 6.74 24.05 36.17
CA LYS A 34 6.06 23.64 34.94
C LYS A 34 7.03 23.19 33.85
N LYS A 35 8.14 23.93 33.66
CA LYS A 35 9.18 23.56 32.67
C LYS A 35 9.85 22.22 33.00
N LEU A 36 10.14 21.98 34.28
CA LEU A 36 10.72 20.69 34.72
C LEU A 36 9.74 19.53 34.49
N ALA A 37 8.47 19.71 34.87
CA ALA A 37 7.44 18.71 34.65
C ALA A 37 7.23 18.41 33.16
N GLN A 38 7.20 19.46 32.32
CA GLN A 38 7.08 19.31 30.87
C GLN A 38 8.28 18.56 30.29
N LYS A 39 9.51 18.90 30.71
CA LYS A 39 10.73 18.19 30.28
C LYS A 39 10.67 16.70 30.59
N ASP A 40 10.25 16.31 31.80
CA ASP A 40 10.14 14.89 32.17
C ASP A 40 9.08 14.17 31.32
N TYR A 41 7.93 14.80 31.10
CA TYR A 41 6.88 14.29 30.22
C TYR A 41 7.39 14.11 28.78
N ASP A 42 8.02 15.13 28.21
CA ASP A 42 8.53 15.11 26.84
C ASP A 42 9.61 14.03 26.65
N LEU A 43 10.50 13.84 27.64
CA LEU A 43 11.51 12.78 27.59
C LEU A 43 10.88 11.38 27.57
N LYS A 44 9.79 11.17 28.32
CA LYS A 44 9.04 9.90 28.29
C LYS A 44 8.32 9.73 26.96
N LEU A 45 7.68 10.79 26.47
CA LEU A 45 6.99 10.80 25.18
C LEU A 45 7.94 10.48 24.03
N ILE A 46 9.14 11.09 23.99
CA ILE A 46 10.16 10.82 22.98
C ILE A 46 10.53 9.33 22.96
N LYS A 47 10.72 8.69 24.12
CA LYS A 47 11.03 7.26 24.18
C LYS A 47 9.91 6.40 23.59
N ILE A 48 8.66 6.75 23.87
CA ILE A 48 7.48 6.06 23.34
C ILE A 48 7.41 6.23 21.82
N LEU A 49 7.50 7.47 21.33
CA LEU A 49 7.45 7.78 19.91
C LEU A 49 8.60 7.10 19.14
N GLN A 50 9.81 7.10 19.69
CA GLN A 50 10.95 6.40 19.08
C GLN A 50 10.72 4.88 19.00
N ALA A 51 10.07 4.27 19.99
CA ALA A 51 9.72 2.85 19.94
C ALA A 51 8.67 2.57 18.86
N GLN A 52 7.68 3.46 18.71
CA GLN A 52 6.66 3.36 17.67
C GLN A 52 7.25 3.50 16.26
N VAL A 53 8.13 4.50 16.04
CA VAL A 53 8.82 4.69 14.76
C VAL A 53 9.61 3.44 14.39
N ARG A 54 10.43 2.90 15.31
CA ARG A 54 11.19 1.65 15.06
C ARG A 54 10.29 0.47 14.70
N ALA A 55 9.10 0.36 15.30
CA ALA A 55 8.17 -0.71 15.01
C ALA A 55 7.58 -0.57 13.59
N LEU A 56 7.23 0.65 13.20
CA LEU A 56 6.73 0.95 11.85
C LEU A 56 7.81 0.74 10.79
N ASP A 57 9.03 1.21 11.01
CA ASP A 57 10.16 0.99 10.10
C ASP A 57 10.41 -0.50 9.88
N LYS A 58 10.38 -1.30 10.95
CA LYS A 58 10.52 -2.76 10.86
C LYS A 58 9.39 -3.39 10.04
N LEU A 59 8.15 -2.92 10.20
CA LEU A 59 7.01 -3.42 9.44
C LEU A 59 7.14 -3.10 7.96
N ILE A 60 7.54 -1.87 7.64
CA ILE A 60 7.81 -1.41 6.26
C ILE A 60 8.93 -2.24 5.64
N ASP A 61 10.03 -2.47 6.37
CA ASP A 61 11.16 -3.27 5.88
C ASP A 61 10.79 -4.72 5.56
N ILE A 62 9.94 -5.32 6.39
CA ILE A 62 9.43 -6.69 6.18
C ILE A 62 8.48 -6.75 4.97
N SER A 63 7.63 -5.72 4.80
CA SER A 63 6.50 -5.78 3.86
C SER A 63 6.81 -5.17 2.48
N LEU A 64 7.57 -4.08 2.43
CA LEU A 64 7.70 -3.22 1.25
C LEU A 64 9.15 -3.13 0.74
N SER A 65 10.13 -2.95 1.62
CA SER A 65 11.47 -2.50 1.20
C SER A 65 12.38 -3.59 0.63
N LYS A 66 12.16 -4.87 0.96
CA LYS A 66 13.06 -5.95 0.53
C LYS A 66 12.44 -6.82 -0.55
N PRO A 67 12.98 -6.83 -1.78
CA PRO A 67 12.54 -7.75 -2.83
C PRO A 67 12.76 -9.21 -2.43
N ASP A 68 13.71 -9.50 -1.53
CA ASP A 68 14.01 -10.86 -1.07
C ASP A 68 13.42 -11.22 0.31
N SER A 69 12.53 -10.38 0.85
CA SER A 69 11.82 -10.68 2.10
C SER A 69 11.14 -12.05 2.03
N GLU A 70 11.59 -13.00 2.87
CA GLU A 70 11.01 -14.35 3.00
C GLU A 70 9.53 -14.34 3.42
N LEU A 71 9.01 -13.17 3.82
CA LEU A 71 7.68 -12.99 4.37
C LEU A 71 6.67 -12.48 3.32
N LYS A 72 7.08 -12.27 2.05
CA LYS A 72 6.14 -11.96 0.97
C LYS A 72 5.35 -13.21 0.56
N ILE A 73 4.04 -13.19 0.82
CA ILE A 73 3.12 -14.28 0.49
C ILE A 73 3.21 -14.65 -1.01
N GLU A 74 3.31 -13.65 -1.88
CA GLU A 74 3.45 -13.81 -3.33
C GLU A 74 4.68 -14.63 -3.75
N GLN A 75 5.75 -14.57 -2.95
CA GLN A 75 7.01 -15.26 -3.24
C GLN A 75 7.08 -16.67 -2.67
N LEU A 76 6.18 -17.03 -1.76
CA LEU A 76 6.18 -18.34 -1.12
C LEU A 76 6.00 -19.45 -2.16
N TYR A 77 5.04 -19.28 -3.08
CA TYR A 77 4.80 -20.26 -4.14
C TYR A 77 5.92 -20.28 -5.18
N SER A 78 6.36 -19.12 -5.67
CA SER A 78 7.34 -19.01 -6.75
C SER A 78 8.73 -19.55 -6.38
N ARG A 79 9.11 -19.49 -5.09
CA ARG A 79 10.37 -20.05 -4.58
C ARG A 79 10.35 -21.57 -4.39
N MET A 80 9.18 -22.23 -4.45
CA MET A 80 9.11 -23.69 -4.32
C MET A 80 9.62 -24.40 -5.58
N ILE A 81 10.12 -25.62 -5.39
CA ILE A 81 10.43 -26.50 -6.53
C ILE A 81 9.16 -26.84 -7.32
N SER A 82 9.29 -26.96 -8.63
CA SER A 82 8.17 -27.17 -9.56
C SER A 82 7.32 -28.40 -9.23
N THR A 83 7.92 -29.48 -8.73
CA THR A 83 7.18 -30.67 -8.29
C THR A 83 6.22 -30.38 -7.15
N ARG A 84 6.60 -29.52 -6.19
CA ARG A 84 5.72 -29.14 -5.06
C ARG A 84 4.67 -28.12 -5.48
N GLN A 85 5.03 -27.18 -6.36
CA GLN A 85 4.08 -26.23 -6.92
C GLN A 85 2.87 -26.93 -7.55
N LYS A 86 3.10 -28.03 -8.29
CA LYS A 86 2.04 -28.84 -8.90
C LYS A 86 1.11 -29.55 -7.90
N LEU A 87 1.46 -29.63 -6.63
CA LEU A 87 0.71 -30.35 -5.60
C LEU A 87 -0.11 -29.42 -4.69
N ILE A 88 0.00 -28.10 -4.86
CA ILE A 88 -0.66 -27.12 -4.00
C ILE A 88 -1.43 -26.11 -4.83
N VAL A 89 -2.47 -25.53 -4.23
CA VAL A 89 -3.17 -24.37 -4.77
C VAL A 89 -2.66 -23.15 -4.01
N PRO A 90 -1.96 -22.20 -4.66
CA PRO A 90 -1.47 -21.01 -3.97
C PRO A 90 -2.63 -20.10 -3.56
N VAL A 91 -2.49 -19.42 -2.42
CA VAL A 91 -3.49 -18.46 -1.91
C VAL A 91 -3.54 -17.17 -2.74
N THR A 92 -2.43 -16.82 -3.39
CA THR A 92 -2.30 -15.70 -4.31
C THR A 92 -1.71 -16.20 -5.62
N LEU A 93 -2.22 -15.72 -6.75
CA LEU A 93 -1.62 -15.96 -8.05
C LEU A 93 -0.25 -15.29 -8.12
N THR A 94 0.70 -15.93 -8.80
CA THR A 94 1.92 -15.22 -9.23
C THR A 94 1.58 -14.19 -10.30
N ASP A 95 2.40 -13.16 -10.49
CA ASP A 95 2.20 -12.15 -11.54
C ASP A 95 2.00 -12.76 -12.94
N ALA A 96 2.73 -13.82 -13.24
CA ALA A 96 2.62 -14.56 -14.49
C ALA A 96 1.26 -15.26 -14.62
N GLN A 97 0.83 -15.99 -13.58
CA GLN A 97 -0.49 -16.65 -13.54
C GLN A 97 -1.62 -15.63 -13.60
N TYR A 98 -1.52 -14.53 -12.85
CA TYR A 98 -2.50 -13.45 -12.89
C TYR A 98 -2.60 -12.82 -14.28
N THR A 99 -1.46 -12.56 -14.92
CA THR A 99 -1.44 -12.00 -16.28
C THR A 99 -2.04 -12.97 -17.29
N GLU A 100 -1.72 -14.26 -17.19
CA GLU A 100 -2.27 -15.31 -18.05
C GLU A 100 -3.78 -15.46 -17.86
N GLU A 101 -4.25 -15.62 -16.63
CA GLU A 101 -5.67 -15.69 -16.31
C GLU A 101 -6.41 -14.42 -16.78
N TRP A 102 -5.80 -13.25 -16.58
CA TRP A 102 -6.36 -11.99 -17.03
C TRP A 102 -6.39 -11.90 -18.57
N GLN A 103 -5.39 -12.39 -19.30
CA GLN A 103 -5.46 -12.37 -20.77
C GLN A 103 -6.45 -13.39 -21.33
N ASN A 104 -6.65 -14.52 -20.64
CA ASN A 104 -7.48 -15.64 -21.10
C ASN A 104 -8.98 -15.48 -20.84
N VAL A 105 -9.41 -14.43 -20.14
CA VAL A 105 -10.85 -14.12 -20.03
C VAL A 105 -11.40 -13.85 -21.42
N SER A 106 -12.49 -14.53 -21.81
CA SER A 106 -13.22 -14.22 -23.04
C SER A 106 -14.30 -13.18 -22.77
N TRP A 107 -14.44 -12.18 -23.65
CA TRP A 107 -15.53 -11.20 -23.59
C TRP A 107 -16.05 -10.87 -24.98
N GLN A 108 -17.23 -10.28 -25.05
CA GLN A 108 -17.78 -9.72 -26.29
C GLN A 108 -17.51 -8.23 -26.34
N GLY A 109 -16.74 -7.80 -27.35
CA GLY A 109 -16.62 -6.39 -27.74
C GLY A 109 -17.89 -5.90 -28.44
N ARG A 110 -17.92 -4.63 -28.88
CA ARG A 110 -19.08 -4.16 -29.64
C ARG A 110 -19.01 -4.65 -31.09
N SER A 111 -20.15 -4.90 -31.69
CA SER A 111 -20.25 -5.31 -33.08
C SER A 111 -19.63 -4.28 -34.04
N PHE A 112 -19.00 -4.75 -35.10
CA PHE A 112 -18.53 -3.91 -36.20
C PHE A 112 -19.65 -3.73 -37.23
N PRO A 113 -19.92 -2.51 -37.71
CA PRO A 113 -20.75 -2.31 -38.89
C PRO A 113 -20.16 -3.03 -40.12
N ASP A 114 -21.01 -3.52 -41.01
CA ASP A 114 -20.58 -4.26 -42.22
C ASP A 114 -19.68 -3.42 -43.13
N GLU A 115 -19.90 -2.10 -43.16
CA GLU A 115 -19.13 -1.13 -43.97
C GLU A 115 -17.87 -0.59 -43.27
N ALA A 116 -17.57 -1.04 -42.05
CA ALA A 116 -16.45 -0.47 -41.28
C ALA A 116 -15.09 -0.87 -41.87
N PRO A 117 -14.11 0.04 -41.93
CA PRO A 117 -12.75 -0.27 -42.39
C PRO A 117 -12.12 -1.44 -41.64
N GLY A 118 -11.35 -2.26 -42.35
CA GLY A 118 -10.61 -3.40 -41.80
C GLY A 118 -9.28 -2.97 -41.16
N PHE A 119 -9.33 -2.23 -40.06
CA PHE A 119 -8.12 -1.94 -39.27
C PHE A 119 -7.80 -3.12 -38.36
N THR A 120 -6.58 -3.67 -38.48
CA THR A 120 -6.16 -4.85 -37.74
C THR A 120 -4.82 -4.61 -37.05
N THR A 121 -4.70 -5.04 -35.78
CA THR A 121 -3.45 -4.97 -35.00
C THR A 121 -2.50 -6.10 -35.38
N VAL A 122 -1.24 -6.04 -34.93
CA VAL A 122 -0.27 -7.15 -35.07
C VAL A 122 -0.75 -8.43 -34.37
N ARG A 123 -1.58 -8.31 -33.33
CA ARG A 123 -2.23 -9.44 -32.64
C ARG A 123 -3.45 -10.00 -33.38
N GLY A 124 -3.84 -9.40 -34.51
CA GLY A 124 -5.00 -9.81 -35.30
C GLY A 124 -6.33 -9.25 -34.80
N GLU A 125 -6.33 -8.30 -33.86
CA GLU A 125 -7.56 -7.69 -33.35
C GLU A 125 -8.08 -6.67 -34.36
N ARG A 126 -9.37 -6.73 -34.70
CA ARG A 126 -10.02 -5.66 -35.48
C ARG A 126 -10.28 -4.47 -34.57
N VAL A 127 -9.90 -3.28 -35.00
CA VAL A 127 -10.04 -2.04 -34.23
C VAL A 127 -10.80 -0.94 -34.98
N ARG A 128 -11.25 0.12 -34.30
CA ARG A 128 -12.10 1.18 -34.87
C ARG A 128 -11.32 2.33 -35.49
N SER A 129 -10.03 2.46 -35.22
CA SER A 129 -9.22 3.55 -35.79
C SER A 129 -7.74 3.21 -35.93
N LYS A 130 -7.03 3.97 -36.79
CA LYS A 130 -5.57 3.89 -36.92
C LYS A 130 -4.84 4.24 -35.62
N SER A 131 -5.38 5.18 -34.83
CA SER A 131 -4.83 5.54 -33.52
C SER A 131 -4.88 4.35 -32.56
N GLU A 132 -5.94 3.53 -32.63
CA GLU A 132 -6.04 2.31 -31.82
C GLU A 132 -5.03 1.24 -32.25
N ILE A 133 -4.75 1.07 -33.55
CA ILE A 133 -3.66 0.19 -34.03
C ILE A 133 -2.34 0.62 -33.40
N ILE A 134 -2.01 1.92 -33.46
CA ILE A 134 -0.75 2.44 -32.92
C ILE A 134 -0.63 2.16 -31.43
N ILE A 135 -1.72 2.35 -30.66
CA ILE A 135 -1.73 2.07 -29.22
C ILE A 135 -1.56 0.57 -28.96
N ALA A 136 -2.37 -0.26 -29.60
CA ALA A 136 -2.36 -1.72 -29.47
C ALA A 136 -0.98 -2.32 -29.78
N ASP A 137 -0.39 -1.91 -30.91
CA ASP A 137 0.91 -2.39 -31.36
C ASP A 137 2.05 -1.87 -30.48
N THR A 138 1.93 -0.65 -29.95
CA THR A 138 2.90 -0.09 -29.00
C THR A 138 2.86 -0.84 -27.68
N LEU A 139 1.67 -1.11 -27.12
CA LEU A 139 1.51 -1.90 -25.90
C LEU A 139 2.08 -3.32 -26.09
N ASN A 140 1.78 -3.94 -27.24
CA ASN A 140 2.32 -5.26 -27.59
C ASN A 140 3.86 -5.24 -27.68
N ARG A 141 4.44 -4.25 -28.36
CA ARG A 141 5.91 -4.09 -28.50
C ARG A 141 6.62 -3.87 -27.17
N LEU A 142 5.94 -3.23 -26.20
CA LEU A 142 6.45 -3.01 -24.85
C LEU A 142 6.17 -4.18 -23.89
N TYR A 143 5.62 -5.29 -24.39
CA TYR A 143 5.20 -6.44 -23.57
C TYR A 143 4.22 -6.06 -22.44
N ILE A 144 3.40 -5.02 -22.67
CA ILE A 144 2.38 -4.58 -21.72
C ILE A 144 1.09 -5.34 -22.03
N PRO A 145 0.57 -6.18 -21.12
CA PRO A 145 -0.67 -6.92 -21.33
C PRO A 145 -1.86 -5.95 -21.43
N TYR A 146 -2.68 -6.11 -22.48
CA TYR A 146 -3.90 -5.32 -22.65
C TYR A 146 -5.09 -6.13 -23.19
N ARG A 147 -6.29 -5.64 -22.89
CA ARG A 147 -7.56 -6.10 -23.46
C ARG A 147 -8.18 -4.98 -24.28
N TYR A 148 -8.55 -5.28 -25.53
CA TYR A 148 -9.27 -4.37 -26.41
C TYR A 148 -10.79 -4.47 -26.17
N GLU A 149 -11.48 -3.34 -25.99
CA GLU A 149 -12.94 -3.27 -25.80
C GLU A 149 -13.55 -4.09 -24.66
N TYR A 150 -12.77 -4.33 -23.60
CA TYR A 150 -13.27 -5.05 -22.44
C TYR A 150 -14.47 -4.32 -21.80
N PRO A 151 -15.63 -4.99 -21.61
CA PRO A 151 -16.78 -4.40 -20.95
C PRO A 151 -16.50 -4.19 -19.46
N LEU A 152 -16.72 -2.97 -18.98
CA LEU A 152 -16.64 -2.59 -17.58
C LEU A 152 -18.04 -2.27 -17.08
N GLU A 153 -18.49 -3.00 -16.08
CA GLU A 153 -19.73 -2.70 -15.39
C GLU A 153 -19.48 -1.62 -14.33
N LEU A 154 -20.15 -0.49 -14.47
CA LEU A 154 -20.10 0.63 -13.53
C LEU A 154 -21.19 0.47 -12.47
N LYS A 155 -20.97 1.10 -11.31
CA LYS A 155 -21.99 1.19 -10.24
C LYS A 155 -23.29 1.78 -10.83
N GLY A 156 -24.36 0.99 -10.81
CA GLY A 156 -25.65 1.33 -11.44
C GLY A 156 -25.97 0.58 -12.74
N GLY A 157 -25.20 -0.44 -13.11
CA GLY A 157 -25.52 -1.36 -14.21
C GLY A 157 -25.22 -0.85 -15.61
N GLN A 158 -24.51 0.28 -15.73
CA GLN A 158 -24.06 0.80 -17.02
C GLN A 158 -22.81 0.05 -17.49
N ILE A 159 -22.80 -0.39 -18.75
CA ILE A 159 -21.64 -1.06 -19.36
C ILE A 159 -20.85 -0.06 -20.18
N PHE A 160 -19.58 0.13 -19.83
CA PHE A 160 -18.63 0.96 -20.54
C PHE A 160 -17.57 0.11 -21.23
N HIS A 161 -17.31 0.37 -22.51
CA HIS A 161 -16.23 -0.30 -23.24
C HIS A 161 -15.09 0.69 -23.46
N ARG A 162 -13.95 0.46 -22.81
CA ARG A 162 -12.74 1.23 -23.04
C ARG A 162 -12.00 0.67 -24.27
N SER A 163 -11.38 1.52 -25.08
CA SER A 163 -10.58 1.07 -26.22
C SER A 163 -9.46 0.10 -25.79
N HIS A 164 -8.63 0.46 -24.81
CA HIS A 164 -7.60 -0.43 -24.25
C HIS A 164 -7.61 -0.40 -22.72
N SER A 165 -7.58 -1.57 -22.09
CA SER A 165 -7.40 -1.72 -20.64
C SER A 165 -6.09 -2.46 -20.37
N THR A 166 -5.31 -2.05 -19.36
CA THR A 166 -4.08 -2.74 -18.94
C THR A 166 -4.24 -3.35 -17.55
N ALA A 167 -3.53 -4.42 -17.25
CA ALA A 167 -3.71 -5.20 -16.01
C ALA A 167 -3.53 -4.37 -14.71
N HIS A 168 -2.64 -3.37 -14.71
CA HIS A 168 -2.37 -2.52 -13.54
C HIS A 168 -3.48 -1.48 -13.28
N SER A 169 -4.26 -1.12 -14.31
CA SER A 169 -5.20 0.01 -14.26
C SER A 169 -6.56 -0.28 -13.60
N ILE A 170 -6.79 -1.51 -13.13
CA ILE A 170 -8.08 -1.94 -12.54
C ILE A 170 -8.07 -1.90 -11.00
N LEU A 171 -6.88 -1.97 -10.37
CA LEU A 171 -6.75 -1.93 -8.90
C LEU A 171 -7.20 -0.60 -8.29
N ASP A 172 -7.12 0.50 -9.04
CA ASP A 172 -7.45 1.85 -8.55
C ASP A 172 -8.96 2.15 -8.58
N ASN A 173 -9.76 1.37 -9.33
CA ASN A 173 -11.19 1.66 -9.53
C ASN A 173 -12.14 0.80 -8.68
N SER A 174 -11.60 -0.14 -7.88
CA SER A 174 -12.39 -0.94 -6.91
C SER A 174 -12.46 -0.32 -5.51
N SER A 175 -11.79 0.82 -5.28
CA SER A 175 -11.67 1.47 -3.96
C SER A 175 -12.25 2.89 -3.89
N ARG A 176 -13.20 3.26 -4.77
CA ARG A 176 -13.97 4.52 -4.65
C ARG A 176 -15.47 4.29 -4.86
#